data_AF-A0A264Y683-F1
#
_entry.id   AF-A0A264Y683-F1
#
_cell.length_a   1.000
_cell.length_b   1.000
_cell.length_c   1.000
_cell.angle_alpha   90.00
_cell.angle_beta   90.00
_cell.angle_gamma   90.00
#
_symmetry.space_group_name_H-M   'P 1'
#
loop_
_entity.id
_entity.type
_entity.pdbx_description
1 polymer ?
#
loop_
_entity_poly.entity_id
_entity_poly.type
_entity_poly.pdbx_seq_one_letter_code
_entity_poly.pdbx_strand_id
1 'polypeptide(L)'
;MPNNIFFQPFVGKDYADGGIFGKRIMVLGESHYCDEGCADCGDCRLHRECMGFTQGVLRDYLDEGTERQNWMRTFVKFERSLVGEETDQALRLKIWDSVVFFNYLQVAMGGPREAGTSAQYRQAGEAFFEVLNKYQPEYVIAWGNRLWDKMPGEHWQNGDDIVVDGYHVATGWYVLSNGKRVKAMAVNHPSVGYSWDYWYRVTKEFLLQ
;
A
#
# COMPACT_ATOMS: atom_id res chain seq x y z
N MET A 1 24.10 5.66 -2.41
CA MET A 1 23.53 4.39 -1.93
C MET A 1 22.88 3.70 -3.11
N PRO A 2 22.90 2.36 -3.21
CA PRO A 2 22.06 1.68 -4.19
C PRO A 2 20.60 2.10 -3.95
N ASN A 3 19.87 2.40 -5.02
CA ASN A 3 18.44 2.68 -4.96
C ASN A 3 17.74 1.32 -5.11
N ASN A 4 17.23 0.76 -4.01
CA ASN A 4 16.55 -0.53 -4.02
C ASN A 4 15.11 -0.43 -4.53
N ILE A 5 14.60 0.79 -4.72
CA ILE A 5 13.26 1.06 -5.25
C ILE A 5 13.31 1.03 -6.78
N PHE A 6 12.76 -0.03 -7.36
CA PHE A 6 12.50 -0.14 -8.80
C PHE A 6 11.16 0.53 -9.14
N PHE A 7 10.06 -0.03 -8.62
CA PHE A 7 8.73 0.53 -8.83
C PHE A 7 8.54 1.75 -7.95
N GLN A 8 8.54 2.93 -8.57
CA GLN A 8 8.39 4.17 -7.83
C GLN A 8 6.98 4.25 -7.22
N PRO A 9 6.85 4.72 -5.96
CA PRO A 9 5.56 4.86 -5.35
C PRO A 9 4.74 5.94 -6.07
N PHE A 10 3.42 5.84 -5.94
CA PHE A 10 2.52 6.97 -6.17
C PHE A 10 2.49 7.82 -4.90
N VAL A 11 2.61 9.14 -5.06
CA VAL A 11 2.64 10.09 -3.94
C VAL A 11 1.58 11.14 -4.23
N GLY A 12 0.52 11.15 -3.43
CA GLY A 12 -0.50 12.17 -3.51
C GLY A 12 0.08 13.56 -3.25
N LYS A 13 -0.41 14.57 -3.97
CA LYS A 13 0.12 15.94 -3.89
C LYS A 13 -0.05 16.59 -2.51
N ASP A 14 -1.06 16.15 -1.75
CA ASP A 14 -1.42 16.61 -0.41
C ASP A 14 -0.92 15.61 0.66
N TYR A 15 -0.10 14.61 0.31
CA TYR A 15 0.41 13.66 1.30
C TYR A 15 1.28 14.34 2.37
N ALA A 16 2.08 15.35 2.00
CA ALA A 16 3.09 15.93 2.88
C ALA A 16 2.51 16.59 4.15
N ASP A 17 1.32 17.20 4.04
CA ASP A 17 0.58 17.79 5.16
C ASP A 17 -0.48 16.84 5.76
N GLY A 18 -0.59 15.62 5.21
CA GLY A 18 -1.54 14.59 5.62
C GLY A 18 -2.91 14.70 4.95
N GLY A 19 -3.11 15.68 4.06
CA GLY A 19 -4.31 15.86 3.26
C GLY A 19 -5.59 15.86 4.09
N ILE A 20 -6.64 15.22 3.57
CA ILE A 20 -7.96 15.19 4.25
C ILE A 20 -7.96 14.39 5.56
N PHE A 21 -6.92 13.59 5.81
CA PHE A 21 -6.80 12.76 7.01
C PHE A 21 -5.99 13.46 8.12
N GLY A 22 -5.25 14.53 7.79
CA GLY A 22 -4.32 15.18 8.71
C GLY A 22 -3.19 14.26 9.21
N LYS A 23 -2.97 13.12 8.52
CA LYS A 23 -2.01 12.07 8.86
C LYS A 23 -1.30 11.60 7.61
N ARG A 24 0.00 11.33 7.70
CA ARG A 24 0.76 10.71 6.60
C ARG A 24 0.50 9.21 6.57
N ILE A 25 -0.37 8.78 5.65
CA ILE A 25 -0.75 7.37 5.48
C ILE A 25 -0.07 6.79 4.24
N MET A 26 0.58 5.64 4.41
CA MET A 26 1.08 4.81 3.32
C MET A 26 0.22 3.56 3.18
N VAL A 27 -0.22 3.31 1.95
CA VAL A 27 -0.95 2.11 1.54
C VAL A 27 0.06 1.16 0.90
N LEU A 28 0.13 -0.07 1.40
CA LEU A 28 1.10 -1.06 0.96
C LEU A 28 0.39 -2.23 0.26
N GLY A 29 0.48 -2.27 -1.07
CA GLY A 29 0.09 -3.43 -1.87
C GLY A 29 1.24 -4.44 -2.00
N GLU A 30 0.96 -5.63 -2.54
CA GLU A 30 1.95 -6.71 -2.60
C GLU A 30 2.82 -6.64 -3.86
N SER A 31 2.20 -6.60 -5.04
CA SER A 31 2.91 -6.76 -6.32
C SER A 31 2.16 -6.12 -7.49
N HIS A 32 2.88 -5.87 -8.58
CA HIS A 32 2.31 -5.57 -9.89
C HIS A 32 2.06 -6.87 -10.67
N TYR A 33 1.17 -6.81 -11.65
CA TYR A 33 0.89 -7.91 -12.56
C TYR A 33 1.29 -7.49 -13.98
N CYS A 34 2.10 -8.30 -14.64
CA CYS A 34 2.45 -8.13 -16.04
C CYS A 34 2.18 -9.45 -16.76
N ASP A 35 1.54 -9.39 -17.92
CA ASP A 35 1.30 -10.56 -18.75
C ASP A 35 2.62 -11.11 -19.34
N GLU A 36 2.52 -12.23 -20.07
CA GLU A 36 3.64 -12.91 -20.76
C GLU A 36 4.40 -11.94 -21.68
N GLY A 37 5.51 -11.39 -21.16
CA GLY A 37 6.31 -10.36 -21.81
C GLY A 37 7.14 -9.51 -20.85
N CYS A 38 6.81 -9.48 -19.54
CA CYS A 38 7.59 -8.72 -18.54
C CYS A 38 8.21 -9.56 -17.41
N ALA A 39 8.73 -10.75 -17.70
CA ALA A 39 9.46 -11.54 -16.69
C ALA A 39 10.61 -10.74 -16.01
N ASP A 40 11.05 -9.66 -16.65
CA ASP A 40 12.16 -8.81 -16.24
C ASP A 40 11.71 -7.40 -15.73
N CYS A 41 10.40 -7.10 -15.58
CA CYS A 41 9.98 -5.89 -14.85
C CYS A 41 10.41 -6.03 -13.39
N GLY A 42 11.43 -5.27 -13.01
CA GLY A 42 12.17 -5.40 -11.75
C GLY A 42 13.68 -5.25 -11.97
N ASP A 43 14.14 -5.39 -13.21
CA ASP A 43 15.52 -5.09 -13.63
C ASP A 43 15.60 -3.73 -14.36
N CYS A 44 16.22 -2.74 -13.72
CA CYS A 44 16.48 -1.40 -14.26
C CYS A 44 17.29 -1.36 -15.56
N ARG A 45 18.03 -2.42 -15.89
CA ARG A 45 18.81 -2.52 -17.12
C ARG A 45 17.97 -3.00 -18.30
N LEU A 46 16.92 -3.77 -18.02
CA LEU A 46 16.08 -4.39 -19.04
C LEU A 46 14.80 -3.58 -19.29
N HIS A 47 14.18 -3.06 -18.23
CA HIS A 47 12.87 -2.41 -18.34
C HIS A 47 12.71 -1.15 -17.48
N ARG A 48 13.49 -0.10 -17.79
CA ARG A 48 13.39 1.18 -17.06
C ARG A 48 12.00 1.80 -17.13
N GLU A 49 11.27 1.56 -18.21
CA GLU A 49 9.89 2.01 -18.41
C GLU A 49 8.92 1.44 -17.36
N CYS A 50 9.18 0.26 -16.79
CA CYS A 50 8.33 -0.30 -15.73
C CYS A 50 8.47 0.45 -14.39
N MET A 51 9.47 1.32 -14.21
CA MET A 51 9.64 2.04 -12.93
C MET A 51 8.42 2.90 -12.56
N GLY A 52 7.69 3.41 -13.57
CA GLY A 52 6.46 4.19 -13.40
C GLY A 52 5.19 3.37 -13.27
N PHE A 53 5.26 2.04 -13.16
CA PHE A 53 4.08 1.18 -13.24
C PHE A 53 3.04 1.50 -12.15
N THR A 54 3.45 1.68 -10.90
CA THR A 54 2.54 2.09 -9.80
C THR A 54 1.78 3.38 -10.15
N GLN A 55 2.49 4.37 -10.69
CA GLN A 55 1.94 5.67 -11.03
C GLN A 55 1.00 5.57 -12.23
N GLY A 56 1.31 4.71 -13.20
CA GLY A 56 0.43 4.40 -14.33
C GLY A 56 -0.89 3.79 -13.86
N VAL A 57 -0.85 2.76 -13.00
CA VAL A 57 -2.06 2.13 -12.46
C VAL A 57 -2.94 3.14 -11.73
N LEU A 58 -2.35 3.99 -10.88
CA LEU A 58 -3.10 5.01 -10.15
C LEU A 58 -3.63 6.11 -11.08
N ARG A 59 -2.85 6.54 -12.07
CA ARG A 59 -3.32 7.51 -13.07
C ARG A 59 -4.54 6.99 -13.83
N ASP A 60 -4.49 5.75 -14.31
CA ASP A 60 -5.59 5.12 -15.03
C ASP A 60 -6.82 4.91 -14.12
N TYR A 61 -6.61 4.61 -12.84
CA TYR A 61 -7.69 4.51 -11.86
C TYR A 61 -8.39 5.86 -11.56
N LEU A 62 -7.59 6.92 -11.46
CA LEU A 62 -8.04 8.25 -11.08
C LEU A 62 -8.58 9.07 -12.27
N ASP A 63 -8.30 8.67 -13.51
CA ASP A 63 -8.83 9.34 -14.69
C ASP A 63 -10.30 8.93 -14.97
N GLU A 64 -11.21 9.90 -15.02
CA GLU A 64 -12.62 9.68 -15.39
C GLU A 64 -12.80 9.25 -16.84
N GLY A 65 -11.84 9.59 -17.71
CA GLY A 65 -11.85 9.20 -19.12
C GLY A 65 -11.46 7.74 -19.35
N THR A 66 -10.88 7.07 -18.34
CA THR A 66 -10.47 5.67 -18.46
C THR A 66 -11.65 4.72 -18.19
N GLU A 67 -11.86 3.76 -19.10
CA GLU A 67 -12.88 2.74 -18.95
C GLU A 67 -12.69 1.92 -17.67
N ARG A 68 -13.77 1.72 -16.91
CA ARG A 68 -13.70 1.03 -15.62
C ARG A 68 -13.42 -0.45 -15.79
N GLN A 69 -12.28 -0.89 -15.27
CA GLN A 69 -11.87 -2.28 -15.26
C GLN A 69 -12.10 -2.95 -13.91
N ASN A 70 -12.23 -4.28 -13.90
CA ASN A 70 -12.53 -5.05 -12.68
C ASN A 70 -11.53 -4.83 -11.54
N TRP A 71 -10.24 -4.66 -11.85
CA TRP A 71 -9.20 -4.44 -10.84
C TRP A 71 -9.40 -3.13 -10.07
N MET A 72 -10.04 -2.12 -10.67
CA MET A 72 -10.32 -0.81 -10.06
C MET A 72 -11.24 -0.94 -8.83
N ARG A 73 -12.07 -1.99 -8.76
CA ARG A 73 -12.94 -2.24 -7.60
C ARG A 73 -12.15 -2.42 -6.30
N THR A 74 -10.91 -2.87 -6.38
CA THR A 74 -10.00 -3.00 -5.24
C THR A 74 -9.74 -1.62 -4.61
N PHE A 75 -9.41 -0.63 -5.44
CA PHE A 75 -9.15 0.74 -5.02
C PHE A 75 -10.43 1.41 -4.49
N VAL A 76 -11.57 1.22 -5.16
CA VAL A 76 -12.87 1.76 -4.71
C VAL A 76 -13.26 1.24 -3.32
N LYS A 77 -13.10 -0.06 -3.06
CA LYS A 77 -13.42 -0.61 -1.74
C LYS A 77 -12.49 -0.07 -0.65
N PHE A 78 -11.21 0.06 -0.98
CA PHE A 78 -10.24 0.58 -0.02
C PHE A 78 -10.47 2.06 0.30
N GLU A 79 -10.65 2.92 -0.71
CA GLU A 79 -10.88 4.36 -0.47
C GLU A 79 -12.14 4.59 0.37
N ARG A 80 -13.23 3.83 0.13
CA ARG A 80 -14.44 3.88 0.95
C ARG A 80 -14.19 3.45 2.39
N SER A 81 -13.27 2.51 2.64
CA SER A 81 -12.89 2.15 4.01
C SER A 81 -12.04 3.21 4.71
N LEU A 82 -11.50 4.21 4.02
CA LEU A 82 -10.83 5.33 4.67
C LEU A 82 -11.83 6.40 5.17
N VAL A 83 -12.98 6.54 4.49
CA VAL A 83 -13.93 7.64 4.75
C VAL A 83 -15.28 7.19 5.30
N GLY A 84 -15.65 5.92 5.14
CA GLY A 84 -16.89 5.36 5.68
C GLY A 84 -18.14 5.70 4.88
N GLU A 85 -17.98 6.12 3.63
CA GLU A 85 -19.07 6.47 2.73
C GLU A 85 -18.74 6.09 1.28
N GLU A 86 -19.74 6.15 0.40
CA GLU A 86 -19.50 5.99 -1.03
C GLU A 86 -18.74 7.19 -1.60
N THR A 87 -17.76 6.92 -2.46
CA THR A 87 -16.87 7.93 -3.02
C THR A 87 -17.28 8.33 -4.43
N ASP A 88 -17.55 9.62 -4.61
CA ASP A 88 -17.59 10.24 -5.94
C ASP A 88 -16.16 10.53 -6.45
N GLN A 89 -16.05 11.11 -7.64
CA GLN A 89 -14.73 11.43 -8.21
C GLN A 89 -13.98 12.48 -7.39
N ALA A 90 -14.65 13.52 -6.92
CA ALA A 90 -14.00 14.62 -6.20
C ALA A 90 -13.40 14.12 -4.88
N LEU A 91 -14.14 13.31 -4.13
CA LEU A 91 -13.67 12.69 -2.90
C LEU A 91 -12.59 11.64 -3.18
N ARG A 92 -12.72 10.84 -4.25
CA ARG A 92 -11.67 9.91 -4.69
C ARG A 92 -10.34 10.63 -4.90
N LEU A 93 -10.33 11.72 -5.68
CA LEU A 93 -9.12 12.49 -5.92
C LEU A 93 -8.52 13.00 -4.61
N LYS A 94 -9.34 13.58 -3.72
CA LYS A 94 -8.88 14.04 -2.40
C LYS A 94 -8.26 12.92 -1.56
N ILE A 95 -8.86 11.73 -1.54
CA ILE A 95 -8.35 10.57 -0.79
C ILE A 95 -6.98 10.18 -1.33
N TRP A 96 -6.85 9.98 -2.64
CA TRP A 96 -5.59 9.52 -3.23
C TRP A 96 -4.52 10.62 -3.25
N ASP A 97 -4.90 11.89 -3.36
CA ASP A 97 -4.00 13.02 -3.16
C ASP A 97 -3.44 13.10 -1.73
N SER A 98 -4.07 12.45 -0.74
CA SER A 98 -3.66 12.48 0.67
C SER A 98 -2.74 11.33 1.10
N VAL A 99 -2.46 10.35 0.23
CA VAL A 99 -1.74 9.12 0.61
C VAL A 99 -0.54 8.81 -0.29
N VAL A 100 0.37 7.98 0.22
CA VAL A 100 1.36 7.27 -0.62
C VAL A 100 0.84 5.87 -0.90
N PHE A 101 0.96 5.40 -2.14
CA PHE A 101 0.71 4.00 -2.50
C PHE A 101 2.00 3.36 -3.02
N PHE A 102 2.34 2.19 -2.48
CA PHE A 102 3.54 1.44 -2.83
C PHE A 102 3.23 -0.06 -2.87
N ASN A 103 3.73 -0.76 -3.88
CA ASN A 103 3.75 -2.21 -3.87
C ASN A 103 5.09 -2.70 -3.32
N TYR A 104 5.04 -3.67 -2.41
CA TYR A 104 6.18 -4.19 -1.68
C TYR A 104 7.21 -4.84 -2.61
N LEU A 105 6.79 -5.84 -3.40
CA LEU A 105 7.70 -6.56 -4.30
C LEU A 105 8.23 -5.64 -5.40
N GLN A 106 9.55 -5.69 -5.60
CA GLN A 106 10.25 -4.94 -6.66
C GLN A 106 10.40 -5.75 -7.96
N VAL A 107 9.53 -6.74 -8.13
CA VAL A 107 9.37 -7.56 -9.34
C VAL A 107 7.88 -7.73 -9.64
N ALA A 108 7.51 -7.79 -10.91
CA ALA A 108 6.13 -8.08 -11.30
C ALA A 108 5.85 -9.59 -11.25
N MET A 109 4.63 -9.97 -10.89
CA MET A 109 4.13 -11.35 -11.00
C MET A 109 3.44 -11.55 -12.36
N GLY A 110 3.36 -12.81 -12.82
CA GLY A 110 2.71 -13.16 -14.09
C GLY A 110 1.19 -13.03 -14.04
N GLY A 111 0.61 -13.02 -12.84
CA GLY A 111 -0.81 -12.77 -12.68
C GLY A 111 -1.34 -12.81 -11.25
N PRO A 112 -2.67 -12.70 -11.09
CA PRO A 112 -3.31 -12.75 -9.79
C PRO A 112 -3.07 -14.09 -9.08
N ARG A 113 -2.97 -14.04 -7.74
CA ARG A 113 -2.76 -15.20 -6.83
C ARG A 113 -1.38 -15.86 -6.91
N GLU A 114 -0.50 -15.39 -7.78
CA GLU A 114 0.91 -15.71 -7.68
C GLU A 114 1.54 -15.00 -6.48
N ALA A 115 2.63 -15.57 -5.96
CA ALA A 115 3.37 -15.04 -4.83
C ALA A 115 4.85 -14.95 -5.19
N GLY A 116 5.53 -13.95 -4.62
CA GLY A 116 6.97 -13.83 -4.77
C GLY A 116 7.71 -15.00 -4.12
N THR A 117 8.95 -15.22 -4.55
CA THR A 117 9.87 -16.10 -3.85
C THR A 117 10.28 -15.50 -2.50
N SER A 118 10.74 -16.34 -1.57
CA SER A 118 11.24 -15.86 -0.27
C SER A 118 12.43 -14.90 -0.41
N ALA A 119 13.24 -15.03 -1.46
CA ALA A 119 14.34 -14.10 -1.74
C ALA A 119 13.83 -12.73 -2.20
N GLN A 120 12.81 -12.70 -3.07
CA GLN A 120 12.20 -11.45 -3.54
C GLN A 120 11.53 -10.67 -2.40
N TYR A 121 10.83 -11.33 -1.46
CA TYR A 121 10.30 -10.64 -0.28
C TYR A 121 11.41 -10.08 0.62
N ARG A 122 12.48 -10.83 0.88
CA ARG A 122 13.62 -10.32 1.67
C ARG A 122 14.26 -9.09 1.02
N GLN A 123 14.48 -9.13 -0.29
CA GLN A 123 15.04 -8.00 -1.04
C GLN A 123 14.10 -6.78 -1.01
N ALA A 124 12.79 -7.01 -1.14
CA ALA A 124 11.77 -5.96 -1.05
C ALA A 124 11.76 -5.26 0.32
N GLY A 125 12.22 -5.92 1.39
CA GLY A 125 12.38 -5.30 2.71
C GLY A 125 13.30 -4.09 2.70
N GLU A 126 14.39 -4.11 1.92
CA GLU A 126 15.30 -2.97 1.80
C GLU A 126 14.60 -1.77 1.12
N ALA A 127 13.90 -2.02 0.01
CA ALA A 127 13.12 -1.01 -0.70
C ALA A 127 12.01 -0.42 0.19
N PHE A 128 11.34 -1.27 0.97
CA PHE A 128 10.33 -0.84 1.93
C PHE A 128 10.90 0.12 2.98
N PHE A 129 12.04 -0.20 3.59
CA PHE A 129 12.68 0.71 4.54
C PHE A 129 13.18 2.00 3.87
N GLU A 130 13.65 1.96 2.62
CA GLU A 130 13.96 3.17 1.86
C GLU A 130 12.73 4.08 1.68
N VAL A 131 11.57 3.49 1.34
CA VAL A 131 10.31 4.23 1.23
C VAL A 131 9.89 4.80 2.59
N LEU A 132 9.95 4.02 3.68
CA LEU A 132 9.64 4.53 5.01
C LEU A 132 10.56 5.68 5.43
N ASN A 133 11.87 5.55 5.20
CA ASN A 133 12.83 6.60 5.53
C ASN A 133 12.65 7.84 4.65
N LYS A 134 12.30 7.69 3.38
CA LYS A 134 12.09 8.81 2.45
C LYS A 134 10.78 9.56 2.70
N TYR A 135 9.67 8.82 2.81
CA TYR A 135 8.33 9.41 2.87
C TYR A 135 7.81 9.63 4.29
N GLN A 136 8.46 9.05 5.30
CA GLN A 136 8.16 9.28 6.71
C GLN A 136 6.65 9.15 7.06
N PRO A 137 5.96 8.08 6.62
CA PRO A 137 4.57 7.88 6.98
C PRO A 137 4.43 7.72 8.50
N GLU A 138 3.29 8.12 9.03
CA GLU A 138 2.89 7.84 10.42
C GLU A 138 2.22 6.46 10.50
N TYR A 139 1.53 6.07 9.42
CA TYR A 139 0.74 4.84 9.36
C TYR A 139 1.01 4.08 8.07
N VAL A 140 1.05 2.75 8.16
CA VAL A 140 1.08 1.80 7.04
C VAL A 140 -0.14 0.90 7.13
N ILE A 141 -0.87 0.81 6.03
CA ILE A 141 -1.99 -0.11 5.88
C ILE A 141 -1.65 -1.11 4.78
N ALA A 142 -1.30 -2.33 5.18
CA ALA A 142 -0.95 -3.41 4.25
C ALA A 142 -2.20 -4.12 3.72
N TRP A 143 -2.23 -4.41 2.42
CA TRP A 143 -3.30 -5.14 1.78
C TRP A 143 -3.02 -6.64 1.78
N GLY A 144 -3.67 -7.37 2.69
CA GLY A 144 -3.69 -8.83 2.75
C GLY A 144 -2.75 -9.44 3.79
N ASN A 145 -3.22 -10.51 4.44
CA ASN A 145 -2.49 -11.22 5.51
C ASN A 145 -1.21 -11.88 5.00
N ARG A 146 -1.18 -12.36 3.75
CA ARG A 146 0.06 -12.91 3.18
C ARG A 146 1.17 -11.87 3.13
N LEU A 147 0.86 -10.66 2.68
CA LEU A 147 1.85 -9.58 2.66
C LEU A 147 2.30 -9.24 4.08
N TRP A 148 1.37 -9.12 5.01
CA TRP A 148 1.67 -8.91 6.43
C TRP A 148 2.67 -9.92 6.98
N ASP A 149 2.46 -11.22 6.73
CA ASP A 149 3.36 -12.28 7.18
C ASP A 149 4.75 -12.26 6.50
N LYS A 150 4.88 -11.53 5.39
CA LYS A 150 6.12 -11.38 4.62
C LYS A 150 6.83 -10.04 4.85
N MET A 151 6.20 -9.12 5.57
CA MET A 151 6.83 -7.85 5.94
C MET A 151 8.03 -8.10 6.88
N PRO A 152 9.04 -7.21 6.86
CA PRO A 152 10.27 -7.42 7.61
C PRO A 152 10.00 -7.41 9.12
N GLY A 153 10.67 -8.28 9.86
CA GLY A 153 10.63 -8.31 11.34
C GLY A 153 11.69 -7.39 11.98
N GLU A 154 12.60 -6.86 11.19
CA GLU A 154 13.61 -5.90 11.60
C GLU A 154 12.96 -4.59 12.06
N HIS A 155 13.47 -4.02 13.15
CA HIS A 155 12.95 -2.77 13.73
C HIS A 155 11.47 -2.82 14.15
N TRP A 156 10.88 -4.01 14.24
CA TRP A 156 9.49 -4.22 14.60
C TRP A 156 9.28 -4.23 16.12
N GLN A 157 8.17 -3.64 16.56
CA GLN A 157 7.64 -3.73 17.92
C GLN A 157 6.16 -4.07 17.85
N ASN A 158 5.75 -5.13 18.55
CA ASN A 158 4.32 -5.48 18.64
C ASN A 158 3.53 -4.35 19.32
N GLY A 159 2.37 -4.06 18.77
CA GLY A 159 1.37 -3.17 19.37
C GLY A 159 0.19 -3.97 19.89
N ASP A 160 -0.74 -3.27 20.52
CA ASP A 160 -2.01 -3.86 20.93
C ASP A 160 -2.91 -4.07 19.71
N ASP A 161 -3.68 -5.14 19.72
CA ASP A 161 -4.67 -5.40 18.68
C ASP A 161 -5.76 -4.33 18.69
N ILE A 162 -6.27 -4.01 17.50
CA ILE A 162 -7.56 -3.32 17.36
C ILE A 162 -8.65 -4.39 17.39
N VAL A 163 -9.63 -4.22 18.28
CA VAL A 163 -10.73 -5.16 18.44
C VAL A 163 -12.03 -4.51 17.99
N VAL A 164 -12.64 -5.04 16.92
CA VAL A 164 -13.96 -4.60 16.40
C VAL A 164 -14.83 -5.82 16.25
N ASP A 165 -16.04 -5.79 16.84
CA ASP A 165 -17.00 -6.92 16.83
C ASP A 165 -16.41 -8.26 17.32
N GLY A 166 -15.42 -8.20 18.22
CA GLY A 166 -14.71 -9.38 18.73
C GLY A 166 -13.65 -9.96 17.78
N TYR A 167 -13.43 -9.34 16.62
CA TYR A 167 -12.33 -9.68 15.72
C TYR A 167 -11.10 -8.84 16.03
N HIS A 168 -9.94 -9.50 16.10
CA HIS A 168 -8.65 -8.91 16.41
C HIS A 168 -7.87 -8.59 15.14
N VAL A 169 -7.43 -7.33 15.02
CA VAL A 169 -6.52 -6.87 13.97
C VAL A 169 -5.19 -6.53 14.61
N ALA A 170 -4.18 -7.35 14.33
CA ALA A 170 -2.84 -7.15 14.85
C ALA A 170 -2.26 -5.79 14.39
N THR A 171 -1.59 -5.12 15.32
CA THR A 171 -0.85 -3.90 15.03
C THR A 171 0.58 -3.97 15.53
N GLY A 172 1.40 -3.05 15.07
CA GLY A 172 2.71 -2.79 15.67
C GLY A 172 3.38 -1.61 15.01
N TRP A 173 4.69 -1.50 15.23
CA TRP A 173 5.45 -0.31 14.89
C TRP A 173 6.79 -0.67 14.26
N TYR A 174 7.12 -0.02 13.15
CA TYR A 174 8.50 0.08 12.68
C TYR A 174 9.18 1.28 13.31
N VAL A 175 10.35 1.07 13.90
CA VAL A 175 11.20 2.17 14.41
C VAL A 175 12.21 2.56 13.34
N LEU A 176 12.07 3.77 12.81
CA LEU A 176 12.96 4.29 11.77
C LEU A 176 14.32 4.68 12.35
N SER A 177 15.29 4.86 11.45
CA SER A 177 16.66 5.29 11.79
C SER A 177 16.73 6.62 12.56
N ASN A 178 15.75 7.51 12.36
CA ASN A 178 15.63 8.78 13.07
C ASN A 178 14.82 8.71 14.37
N GLY A 179 14.47 7.50 14.83
CA GLY A 179 13.72 7.27 16.07
C GLY A 179 12.21 7.45 15.96
N LYS A 180 11.68 7.93 14.83
CA LYS A 180 10.23 7.98 14.61
C LYS A 180 9.65 6.58 14.49
N ARG A 181 8.41 6.43 14.94
CA ARG A 181 7.66 5.18 14.84
C ARG A 181 6.64 5.30 13.73
N VAL A 182 6.49 4.23 12.95
CA VAL A 182 5.48 4.08 11.92
C VAL A 182 4.56 2.96 12.34
N LYS A 183 3.30 3.28 12.62
CA LYS A 183 2.31 2.25 13.00
C LYS A 183 1.94 1.44 11.77
N ALA A 184 1.77 0.14 11.91
CA ALA A 184 1.31 -0.70 10.83
C ALA A 184 0.18 -1.63 11.28
N MET A 185 -0.73 -1.89 10.35
CA MET A 185 -1.72 -2.96 10.43
C MET A 185 -1.90 -3.56 9.04
N ALA A 186 -2.58 -4.71 8.98
CA ALA A 186 -3.05 -5.28 7.74
C ALA A 186 -4.57 -5.29 7.68
N VAL A 187 -5.10 -5.05 6.48
CA VAL A 187 -6.50 -5.30 6.15
C VAL A 187 -6.61 -6.56 5.30
N ASN A 188 -7.80 -7.18 5.24
CA ASN A 188 -8.06 -8.17 4.21
C ASN A 188 -7.78 -7.54 2.83
N HIS A 189 -7.24 -8.30 1.88
CA HIS A 189 -6.94 -7.70 0.58
C HIS A 189 -8.25 -7.18 -0.07
N PRO A 190 -8.35 -5.92 -0.52
CA PRO A 190 -9.64 -5.38 -0.98
C PRO A 190 -10.26 -6.09 -2.20
N SER A 191 -9.45 -6.86 -2.94
CA SER A 191 -9.92 -7.72 -4.03
C SER A 191 -10.65 -9.00 -3.57
N VAL A 192 -10.52 -9.42 -2.30
CA VAL A 192 -11.14 -10.64 -1.75
C VAL A 192 -11.98 -10.35 -0.52
N GLY A 193 -13.29 -10.60 -0.57
CA GLY A 193 -14.17 -10.57 0.61
C GLY A 193 -13.96 -9.36 1.54
N TYR A 194 -14.06 -8.14 1.01
CA TYR A 194 -13.76 -6.90 1.73
C TYR A 194 -15.03 -6.04 1.93
N SER A 195 -15.51 -5.98 3.17
CA SER A 195 -16.57 -5.07 3.61
C SER A 195 -15.93 -3.75 4.03
N TRP A 196 -16.14 -2.71 3.22
CA TRP A 196 -15.50 -1.41 3.45
C TRP A 196 -16.05 -0.71 4.69
N ASP A 197 -17.29 -0.99 5.09
CA ASP A 197 -17.94 -0.48 6.29
C ASP A 197 -17.36 -1.08 7.57
N TYR A 198 -17.05 -2.39 7.57
CA TYR A 198 -16.30 -3.02 8.67
C TYR A 198 -14.88 -2.44 8.76
N TRP A 199 -14.16 -2.40 7.63
CA TRP A 199 -12.78 -1.90 7.61
C TRP A 199 -12.68 -0.40 7.88
N TYR A 200 -13.73 0.38 7.65
CA TYR A 200 -13.81 1.76 8.10
C TYR A 200 -13.77 1.88 9.62
N ARG A 201 -14.52 1.05 10.35
CA ARG A 201 -14.48 1.06 11.82
C ARG A 201 -13.08 0.71 12.35
N VAL A 202 -12.45 -0.32 11.79
CA VAL A 202 -11.07 -0.69 12.15
C VAL A 202 -10.09 0.44 11.81
N THR A 203 -10.16 0.99 10.60
CA THR A 203 -9.23 2.05 10.14
C THR A 203 -9.40 3.33 10.95
N LYS A 204 -10.63 3.68 11.32
CA LYS A 204 -10.89 4.81 12.20
C LYS A 204 -10.20 4.62 13.55
N GLU A 205 -10.35 3.46 14.20
CA GLU A 205 -9.65 3.16 15.46
C GLU A 205 -8.12 3.16 15.29
N PHE A 206 -7.62 2.69 14.14
CA PHE A 206 -6.19 2.68 13.83
C PHE A 206 -5.58 4.08 13.74
N LEU A 207 -6.30 5.03 13.12
CA LEU A 207 -5.83 6.40 12.86
C LEU A 207 -6.06 7.36 14.05
N LEU A 208 -6.82 6.96 15.07
CA LEU A 208 -7.06 7.75 16.29
C LEU A 208 -5.93 7.66 17.32
N GLN A 209 -5.05 6.68 17.19
CA GLN A 209 -3.94 6.37 18.12
C GLN A 209 -2.61 6.94 17.62
#